data_AF-A0A5P1EN47-F1
#
_entry.id   AF-A0A5P1EN47-F1
#
_cell.length_a   1.000
_cell.length_b   1.000
_cell.length_c   1.000
_cell.angle_alpha   90.00
_cell.angle_beta   90.00
_cell.angle_gamma   90.00
#
_symmetry.space_group_name_H-M   'P 1'
#
loop_
_entity.id
_entity.type
_entity.pdbx_description
1 polymer ?
#
loop_
_entity_poly.entity_id
_entity_poly.type
_entity_poly.pdbx_seq_one_letter_code
_entity_poly.pdbx_strand_id
1 'polypeptide(L)'
;MTLKDLSKLNRDPSRVIYISAHALESSFQPENSVPIKPWKLEDDDTALIDLIPFLEYVALHRPADIRPVLASYQGHDIAREFIERSKEHQKRMQEQNQHGRFWQR
;
A
#
# COMPACT_ATOMS: atom_id res chain seq x y z
N MET A 1 2.62 -4.70 -26.36
CA MET A 1 2.58 -4.63 -24.88
C MET A 1 2.23 -6.01 -24.36
N THR A 2 3.01 -6.57 -23.44
CA THR A 2 2.73 -7.92 -22.89
C THR A 2 1.87 -7.80 -21.64
N LEU A 3 0.64 -8.33 -21.71
CA LEU A 3 -0.25 -8.44 -20.56
C LEU A 3 0.25 -9.52 -19.61
N LYS A 4 0.17 -9.23 -18.31
CA LYS A 4 0.56 -10.10 -17.20
C LYS A 4 -0.69 -10.74 -16.62
N ASP A 5 -0.75 -12.07 -16.70
CA ASP A 5 -1.79 -12.86 -16.08
C ASP A 5 -1.29 -13.43 -14.75
N LEU A 6 -1.68 -12.78 -13.65
CA LEU A 6 -1.28 -13.20 -12.30
C LEU A 6 -1.91 -14.53 -11.88
N SER A 7 -3.00 -14.97 -12.53
CA SER A 7 -3.61 -16.28 -12.28
C SER A 7 -2.66 -17.45 -12.58
N LYS A 8 -1.61 -17.21 -13.38
CA LYS A 8 -0.59 -18.21 -13.74
C LYS A 8 0.51 -18.38 -12.68
N LEU A 9 0.52 -17.59 -11.61
CA LEU A 9 1.57 -17.65 -10.58
C LEU A 9 1.44 -18.85 -9.63
N ASN A 10 0.35 -19.64 -9.71
CA ASN A 10 0.04 -20.70 -8.76
C ASN A 10 0.17 -20.22 -7.31
N ARG A 11 -0.43 -19.05 -7.04
CA ARG A 11 -0.50 -18.39 -5.74
C ARG A 11 -1.94 -17.93 -5.52
N ASP A 12 -2.35 -17.90 -4.25
CA ASP A 12 -3.64 -17.32 -3.88
C ASP A 12 -3.65 -15.83 -4.25
N PRO A 13 -4.56 -15.37 -5.13
CA PRO A 13 -4.68 -13.96 -5.51
C PRO A 13 -4.92 -13.02 -4.32
N SER A 14 -5.49 -13.51 -3.21
CA SER A 14 -5.68 -12.73 -1.99
C SER A 14 -4.35 -12.33 -1.30
N ARG A 15 -3.24 -12.95 -1.71
CA ARG A 15 -1.88 -12.77 -1.17
C ARG A 15 -0.87 -12.25 -2.20
N VAL A 16 -1.32 -11.80 -3.37
CA VAL A 16 -0.46 -11.33 -4.46
C VAL A 16 -0.55 -9.81 -4.61
N ILE A 17 0.59 -9.13 -4.70
CA ILE A 17 0.70 -7.73 -5.07
C ILE A 17 1.59 -7.65 -6.31
N TYR A 18 1.13 -6.95 -7.35
CA TYR A 18 1.88 -6.69 -8.57
C TYR A 18 2.28 -5.21 -8.64
N ILE A 19 3.57 -4.92 -8.47
CA ILE A 19 4.12 -3.57 -8.49
C ILE A 19 4.77 -3.32 -9.86
N SER A 20 4.36 -2.26 -10.56
CA SER A 20 4.91 -1.90 -11.87
C SER A 20 4.58 -0.45 -12.23
N ALA A 21 5.43 0.19 -13.03
CA ALA A 21 5.16 1.52 -13.58
C ALA A 21 3.92 1.56 -14.51
N HIS A 22 3.53 0.39 -15.04
CA HIS A 22 2.39 0.23 -15.93
C HIS A 22 1.42 -0.85 -15.40
N ALA A 23 1.31 -0.97 -14.08
CA ALA A 23 0.60 -2.10 -13.47
C ALA A 23 -0.87 -2.18 -13.91
N LEU A 24 -1.54 -1.03 -14.01
CA LEU A 24 -2.96 -0.95 -14.39
C LEU A 24 -3.20 -1.28 -15.86
N GLU A 25 -2.27 -0.95 -16.73
CA GLU A 25 -2.39 -1.16 -18.17
C GLU A 25 -1.84 -2.53 -18.62
N SER A 26 -1.00 -3.16 -17.80
CA SER A 26 -0.30 -4.40 -18.14
C SER A 26 -0.76 -5.61 -17.33
N SER A 27 -1.81 -5.54 -16.53
CA SER A 27 -2.31 -6.66 -15.71
C SER A 27 -3.73 -7.09 -16.07
N PHE A 28 -4.01 -8.40 -16.03
CA PHE A 28 -5.39 -8.93 -16.06
C PHE A 28 -6.11 -8.86 -14.72
N GLN A 29 -5.38 -8.53 -13.64
CA GLN A 29 -5.93 -8.39 -12.29
C GLN A 29 -5.53 -6.99 -11.76
N PRO A 30 -6.18 -5.91 -12.23
CA PRO A 30 -5.90 -4.55 -11.78
C PRO A 30 -6.12 -4.37 -10.27
N GLU A 31 -6.99 -5.18 -9.66
CA GLU A 31 -7.25 -5.19 -8.21
C GLU A 31 -6.07 -5.68 -7.36
N ASN A 32 -5.10 -6.37 -7.98
CA ASN A 32 -3.84 -6.78 -7.37
C ASN A 32 -2.68 -5.83 -7.73
N SER A 33 -2.95 -4.75 -8.47
CA SER A 33 -1.93 -3.94 -9.11
C SER A 33 -1.65 -2.64 -8.33
N VAL A 34 -0.37 -2.35 -8.13
CA VAL A 34 0.15 -1.15 -7.49
C VAL A 34 0.96 -0.39 -8.53
N PRO A 35 0.40 0.66 -9.16
CA PRO A 35 1.16 1.52 -10.04
C PRO A 35 2.19 2.32 -9.25
N ILE A 36 3.40 2.45 -9.79
CA ILE A 36 4.46 3.29 -9.23
C ILE A 36 4.95 4.29 -10.26
N LYS A 37 5.63 5.35 -9.81
CA LYS A 37 6.30 6.30 -10.70
C LYS A 37 7.32 5.54 -11.59
N PRO A 38 7.28 5.70 -12.93
CA PRO A 38 8.35 5.22 -13.79
C PRO A 38 9.66 5.94 -13.45
N TRP A 39 10.72 5.17 -13.20
CA TRP A 39 12.06 5.72 -12.98
C TRP A 39 12.65 6.27 -14.27
N LYS A 40 13.26 7.47 -14.20
CA LYS A 40 13.84 8.22 -15.31
C LYS A 40 15.24 8.73 -14.97
N LEU A 41 16.06 7.89 -14.34
CA LEU A 41 17.45 8.20 -13.97
C LEU A 41 17.59 9.32 -12.93
N GLU A 42 16.60 9.49 -12.05
CA GLU A 42 16.70 10.41 -10.93
C GLU A 42 17.41 9.73 -9.75
N ASP A 43 18.51 10.33 -9.28
CA ASP A 43 19.33 9.81 -8.17
C ASP A 43 18.66 10.01 -6.79
N ASP A 44 17.71 10.94 -6.70
CA ASP A 44 16.92 11.25 -5.51
C ASP A 44 15.56 10.52 -5.49
N ASP A 45 15.32 9.58 -6.41
CA ASP A 45 14.09 8.80 -6.44
C ASP A 45 14.02 7.83 -5.26
N THR A 46 13.04 8.04 -4.38
CA THR A 46 12.79 7.20 -3.20
C THR A 46 11.56 6.32 -3.34
N ALA A 47 10.92 6.21 -4.51
CA ALA A 47 9.60 5.58 -4.64
C ALA A 47 9.54 4.13 -4.11
N LEU A 48 10.61 3.35 -4.30
CA LEU A 48 10.70 1.98 -3.77
C LEU A 48 10.97 1.95 -2.26
N ILE A 49 11.71 2.92 -1.72
CA ILE A 49 11.95 3.07 -0.28
C ILE A 49 10.65 3.47 0.41
N ASP A 50 9.92 4.42 -0.17
CA ASP A 50 8.68 4.94 0.39
C ASP A 50 7.56 3.88 0.44
N LEU A 51 7.64 2.83 -0.38
CA LEU A 51 6.73 1.68 -0.35
C LEU A 51 6.99 0.70 0.81
N ILE A 52 8.20 0.69 1.39
CA ILE A 52 8.60 -0.28 2.43
C ILE A 52 7.60 -0.30 3.60
N PRO A 53 7.21 0.84 4.21
CA PRO A 53 6.33 0.84 5.38
C PRO A 53 4.96 0.18 5.10
N PHE A 54 4.40 0.42 3.91
CA PHE A 54 3.14 -0.21 3.49
C PHE A 54 3.29 -1.73 3.36
N LEU A 55 4.34 -2.19 2.69
CA LEU A 55 4.59 -3.61 2.47
C LEU A 55 4.88 -4.35 3.79
N GLU A 56 5.67 -3.74 4.67
CA GLU A 56 5.91 -4.25 6.03
C GLU A 56 4.61 -4.36 6.83
N TYR A 57 3.76 -3.33 6.77
CA TYR A 57 2.47 -3.34 7.44
C TYR A 57 1.58 -4.49 6.95
N VAL A 58 1.49 -4.69 5.64
CA VAL A 58 0.73 -5.79 5.03
C VAL A 58 1.29 -7.16 5.47
N ALA A 59 2.62 -7.31 5.48
CA ALA A 59 3.27 -8.55 5.87
C ALA A 59 3.06 -8.89 7.36
N LEU A 60 3.03 -7.86 8.22
CA LEU A 60 2.84 -8.01 9.67
C LEU A 60 1.38 -8.31 10.01
N HIS A 61 0.43 -7.55 9.45
CA HIS A 61 -1.00 -7.63 9.81
C HIS A 61 -1.74 -8.71 9.02
N ARG A 62 -1.17 -9.18 7.91
CA ARG A 62 -1.66 -10.32 7.10
C ARG A 62 -3.16 -10.25 6.84
N PRO A 63 -3.67 -9.20 6.18
CA PRO A 63 -5.08 -9.10 5.86
C PRO A 63 -5.57 -10.38 5.18
N ALA A 64 -6.81 -10.78 5.44
CA ALA A 64 -7.38 -12.00 4.84
C ALA A 64 -7.39 -11.93 3.31
N ASP A 65 -7.56 -10.72 2.76
CA ASP A 65 -7.46 -10.42 1.34
C ASP A 65 -6.80 -9.06 1.15
N ILE A 66 -5.80 -8.99 0.28
CA ILE A 66 -5.07 -7.76 -0.03
C ILE A 66 -5.87 -6.79 -0.91
N ARG A 67 -6.82 -7.29 -1.72
CA ARG A 67 -7.51 -6.48 -2.75
C ARG A 67 -8.36 -5.35 -2.15
N PRO A 68 -9.14 -5.55 -1.07
CA PRO A 68 -9.85 -4.44 -0.41
C PRO A 68 -8.90 -3.40 0.20
N VAL A 69 -7.74 -3.83 0.67
CA VAL A 69 -6.72 -2.91 1.20
C VAL A 69 -6.20 -2.03 0.06
N LEU A 70 -5.80 -2.62 -1.07
CA LEU A 70 -5.36 -1.87 -2.25
C LEU A 70 -6.45 -0.96 -2.82
N ALA A 71 -7.70 -1.43 -2.84
CA ALA A 71 -8.86 -0.64 -3.26
C ALA A 71 -9.00 0.66 -2.45
N SER A 72 -8.67 0.64 -1.16
CA SER A 72 -8.74 1.82 -0.29
C SER A 72 -7.71 2.92 -0.62
N TYR A 73 -6.75 2.64 -1.50
CA TYR A 73 -5.74 3.58 -1.99
C TYR A 73 -5.91 3.94 -3.47
N GLN A 74 -6.98 3.47 -4.12
CA GLN A 74 -7.21 3.78 -5.53
C GLN A 74 -7.21 5.30 -5.78
N GLY A 75 -6.53 5.70 -6.86
CA GLY A 75 -6.37 7.12 -7.24
C GLY A 75 -5.31 7.87 -6.44
N HIS A 76 -4.63 7.23 -5.49
CA HIS A 76 -3.59 7.84 -4.65
C HIS A 76 -2.26 7.10 -4.82
N ASP A 77 -1.16 7.80 -4.54
CA ASP A 77 0.13 7.16 -4.35
C ASP A 77 0.12 6.41 -3.02
N ILE A 78 0.22 5.07 -3.06
CA ILE A 78 0.08 4.21 -1.88
C ILE A 78 1.10 4.56 -0.80
N ALA A 79 2.35 4.84 -1.19
CA ALA A 79 3.41 5.13 -0.24
C ALA A 79 3.11 6.42 0.54
N ARG A 80 2.83 7.50 -0.20
CA ARG A 80 2.47 8.80 0.38
C ARG A 80 1.23 8.71 1.27
N GLU A 81 0.16 8.13 0.75
CA GLU A 81 -1.12 8.03 1.44
C GLU A 81 -1.00 7.17 2.72
N PHE A 82 -0.21 6.09 2.67
CA PHE A 82 0.03 5.25 3.85
C PHE A 82 0.76 6.01 4.96
N ILE A 83 1.76 6.82 4.60
CA ILE A 83 2.49 7.66 5.56
C ILE A 83 1.56 8.70 6.18
N GLU A 84 0.72 9.35 5.38
CA GLU A 84 -0.25 10.35 5.85
C GLU A 84 -1.29 9.74 6.79
N ARG A 85 -1.93 8.62 6.39
CA ARG A 85 -2.87 7.88 7.23
C ARG A 85 -2.25 7.40 8.53
N SER A 86 -1.00 6.93 8.49
CA SER A 86 -0.27 6.47 9.68
C SER A 86 0.00 7.61 10.66
N LYS A 87 0.37 8.80 10.18
CA LYS A 87 0.55 9.99 11.02
C LYS A 87 -0.75 10.43 11.66
N GLU A 88 -1.84 10.48 10.89
CA GLU A 88 -3.16 10.83 11.43
C GLU A 88 -3.61 9.83 12.50
N HIS A 89 -3.42 8.53 12.25
CA HIS A 89 -3.78 7.49 13.20
C HIS A 89 -2.98 7.65 14.51
N GLN A 90 -1.67 7.86 14.43
CA GLN A 90 -0.82 8.10 15.60
C GLN A 90 -1.27 9.33 16.41
N LYS A 91 -1.61 10.44 15.73
CA LYS A 91 -2.11 11.65 16.38
C LYS A 91 -3.42 11.40 17.13
N ARG A 92 -4.39 10.74 16.48
CA ARG A 92 -5.69 10.39 17.10
C ARG A 92 -5.52 9.48 18.31
N MET A 93 -4.58 8.54 18.26
CA MET A 93 -4.28 7.66 19.41
C MET A 93 -3.65 8.42 20.58
N GLN A 94 -2.78 9.40 20.31
CA GLN A 94 -2.21 10.26 21.36
C GLN A 94 -3.27 11.14 22.02
N GLU A 95 -4.16 11.75 21.24
CA GLU A 95 -5.25 12.59 21.75
C GLU A 95 -6.22 11.80 22.65
N GLN A 96 -6.60 10.59 22.24
CA GLN A 96 -7.44 9.70 23.05
C GLN A 96 -6.77 9.27 24.34
N ASN A 97 -5.47 8.95 24.29
CA ASN A 97 -4.72 8.58 25.49
C ASN A 97 -4.59 9.77 26.48
N GLN A 98 -4.39 11.00 25.97
CA GLN A 98 -4.37 12.20 26.81
C GLN A 98 -5.74 12.47 27.46
N HIS A 99 -6.83 12.36 26.69
CA HIS A 99 -8.19 12.51 27.23
C HIS A 99 -8.49 11.43 28.28
N GLY A 100 -8.17 10.15 28.00
CA GLY A 100 -8.36 9.06 28.96
C GLY A 100 -7.63 9.26 30.29
N ARG A 101 -6.41 9.82 30.26
CA ARG A 101 -5.62 10.15 31.47
C ARG A 101 -6.20 11.33 32.25
N PHE A 102 -6.91 12.24 31.60
CA PHE A 102 -7.53 13.40 32.25
C PHE A 102 -8.76 13.00 33.09
N TRP A 103 -9.56 12.06 32.61
CA TRP A 103 -10.77 11.57 33.31
C TRP A 103 -10.49 10.54 34.43
N GLN A 104 -9.23 10.13 34.60
CA GLN A 104 -8.78 9.19 35.63
C GLN A 104 -8.19 9.88 36.88
N ARG A 105 -8.25 11.22 36.97
CA ARG A 105 -7.79 12.02 38.11
C ARG A 105 -8.95 12.62 38.88
#